data_AF-A0A970GVK9-F1
#
_entry.id   AF-A0A970GVK9-F1
#
_cell.length_a   1.000
_cell.length_b   1.000
_cell.length_c   1.000
_cell.angle_alpha   90.00
_cell.angle_beta   90.00
_cell.angle_gamma   90.00
#
_symmetry.space_group_name_H-M   'P 1'
#
loop_
_entity.id
_entity.type
_entity.pdbx_description
1 polymer ?
#
loop_
_entity_poly.entity_id
_entity_poly.type
_entity_poly.pdbx_seq_one_letter_code
_entity_poly.pdbx_strand_id
1 'polypeptide(L)'
;MATGPGDIVLDSFAGSGTTGAVAHKMGRRWIMIELGEHCHTHIIPRMKRVISGEDQGGISKAVDWKGGGGFRYYKLGPSLIVKDEWENPVINPEFNAAMLAEAMCKLEGFTFDPNADIYWQQGRSSETDFIYVTTQMMTKEMLTKLSDEVGPNRSLLICCGAFRCDVSQFENLTVKKIPKAVLKKCEWGHDDYSLEICNLPRPPQPAVAAEKAGVPEPPKRPTRKFGKGKDTGPTLFDMDAINSTGGK
;
A
#
# COMPACT_ATOMS: atom_id res chain seq x y z
N MET A 1 -5.77 26.03 4.18
CA MET A 1 -5.53 24.59 4.44
C MET A 1 -5.20 23.91 3.12
N ALA A 2 -4.43 22.81 3.16
CA ALA A 2 -3.94 22.13 1.96
C ALA A 2 -4.97 21.23 1.24
N THR A 3 -6.07 20.85 1.90
CA THR A 3 -7.12 19.97 1.33
C THR A 3 -8.53 20.40 1.75
N GLY A 4 -9.53 20.04 0.96
CA GLY A 4 -10.96 20.21 1.23
C GLY A 4 -11.70 18.88 1.51
N PRO A 5 -13.01 18.93 1.81
CA PRO A 5 -13.85 17.73 1.90
C PRO A 5 -13.83 16.93 0.59
N GLY A 6 -13.85 15.60 0.68
CA GLY A 6 -13.78 14.70 -0.48
C GLY A 6 -12.36 14.35 -0.96
N ASP A 7 -11.37 15.19 -0.66
CA ASP A 7 -9.96 14.94 -1.01
C ASP A 7 -9.41 13.68 -0.31
N ILE A 8 -8.36 13.09 -0.88
CA ILE A 8 -7.65 11.95 -0.32
C ILE A 8 -6.47 12.43 0.53
N VAL A 9 -6.35 11.90 1.75
CA VAL A 9 -5.20 12.07 2.63
C VAL A 9 -4.45 10.74 2.74
N LEU A 10 -3.16 10.74 2.45
CA LEU A 10 -2.28 9.59 2.63
C LEU A 10 -1.41 9.82 3.86
N ASP A 11 -1.38 8.84 4.77
CA ASP A 11 -0.43 8.77 5.87
C ASP A 11 0.33 7.45 5.80
N SER A 12 1.63 7.52 5.50
CA SER A 12 2.49 6.34 5.37
C SER A 12 3.04 5.83 6.71
N PHE A 13 2.83 6.58 7.81
CA PHE A 13 3.30 6.26 9.16
C PHE A 13 2.17 6.51 10.15
N ALA A 14 1.07 5.76 9.97
CA ALA A 14 -0.19 6.08 10.62
C ALA A 14 -0.13 6.03 12.16
N GLY A 15 0.77 5.22 12.73
CA GLY A 15 1.00 5.05 14.16
C GLY A 15 -0.29 4.73 14.92
N SER A 16 -0.80 5.71 15.67
CA SER A 16 -2.05 5.58 16.42
C SER A 16 -3.33 5.84 15.60
N GLY A 17 -3.20 6.15 14.31
CA GLY A 17 -4.32 6.43 13.40
C GLY A 17 -4.91 7.84 13.51
N THR A 18 -4.17 8.81 14.06
CA THR A 18 -4.68 10.18 14.28
C THR A 18 -5.05 10.88 12.97
N THR A 19 -4.19 10.78 11.94
CA THR A 19 -4.43 11.42 10.65
C THR A 19 -5.70 10.88 9.99
N GLY A 20 -5.90 9.57 9.97
CA GLY A 20 -7.13 8.97 9.45
C GLY A 20 -8.37 9.34 10.27
N ALA A 21 -8.27 9.37 11.60
CA ALA A 21 -9.38 9.79 12.46
C ALA A 21 -9.81 11.24 12.19
N VAL A 22 -8.84 12.16 12.08
CA VAL A 22 -9.10 13.57 11.77
C VAL A 22 -9.65 13.71 10.35
N ALA A 23 -9.00 13.10 9.35
CA ALA A 23 -9.44 13.15 7.96
C ALA A 23 -10.87 12.63 7.80
N HIS A 24 -11.20 11.52 8.46
CA HIS A 24 -12.54 10.93 8.44
C HIS A 24 -13.59 11.88 9.01
N LYS A 25 -13.34 12.44 10.21
CA LYS A 25 -14.24 13.38 10.88
C LYS A 25 -14.45 14.68 10.08
N MET A 26 -13.46 15.07 9.28
CA MET A 26 -13.56 16.24 8.40
C MET A 26 -14.08 15.91 6.98
N GLY A 27 -14.65 14.72 6.75
CA GLY A 27 -15.26 14.34 5.48
C GLY A 27 -14.29 14.12 4.33
N ARG A 28 -13.05 13.71 4.61
CA ARG A 28 -12.02 13.35 3.61
C ARG A 28 -11.92 11.84 3.46
N ARG A 29 -11.48 11.41 2.28
CA ARG A 29 -11.04 10.04 2.05
C ARG A 29 -9.63 9.89 2.59
N TRP A 30 -9.25 8.70 3.04
CA TRP A 30 -7.93 8.49 3.61
C TRP A 30 -7.38 7.11 3.31
N ILE A 31 -6.05 7.04 3.27
CA ILE A 31 -5.26 5.82 3.22
C ILE A 31 -4.24 5.93 4.34
N MET A 32 -4.23 4.93 5.22
CA MET A 32 -3.27 4.82 6.32
C MET A 32 -2.45 3.55 6.11
N ILE A 33 -1.13 3.68 6.18
CA ILE A 33 -0.19 2.58 6.08
C ILE A 33 0.59 2.53 7.39
N GLU A 34 0.77 1.33 7.93
CA GLU A 34 1.56 1.10 9.14
C GLU A 34 2.18 -0.29 9.08
N LEU A 35 3.39 -0.41 9.64
CA LEU A 35 4.14 -1.65 9.71
C LEU A 35 3.92 -2.34 11.06
N GLY A 36 3.77 -3.66 11.04
CA GLY A 36 3.64 -4.47 12.25
C GLY A 36 2.26 -4.40 12.91
N GLU A 37 2.22 -4.75 14.20
CA GLU A 37 0.98 -5.02 14.93
C GLU A 37 0.21 -3.77 15.38
N HIS A 38 0.75 -2.57 15.15
CA HIS A 38 0.06 -1.31 15.48
C HIS A 38 -1.27 -1.14 14.71
N CYS A 39 -1.36 -1.69 13.50
CA CYS A 39 -2.62 -1.78 12.77
C CYS A 39 -3.72 -2.45 13.60
N HIS A 40 -3.41 -3.62 14.19
CA HIS A 40 -4.37 -4.44 14.92
C HIS A 40 -4.66 -3.93 16.32
N THR A 41 -3.63 -3.43 16.99
CA THR A 41 -3.71 -3.02 18.40
C THR A 41 -4.23 -1.60 18.58
N HIS A 42 -3.89 -0.67 17.67
CA HIS A 42 -4.19 0.75 17.83
C HIS A 42 -5.16 1.28 16.76
N ILE A 43 -4.83 1.10 15.48
CA ILE A 43 -5.56 1.75 14.37
C ILE A 43 -6.96 1.17 14.22
N ILE A 44 -7.09 -0.16 14.07
CA ILE A 44 -8.39 -0.81 13.86
C ILE A 44 -9.38 -0.51 15.01
N PRO A 45 -9.01 -0.70 16.30
CA PRO A 45 -9.91 -0.39 17.41
C PRO A 45 -10.30 1.08 17.46
N ARG A 46 -9.35 1.99 17.18
CA ARG A 46 -9.63 3.43 17.15
C ARG A 46 -10.58 3.78 16.02
N MET A 47 -10.35 3.29 14.80
CA MET A 47 -11.22 3.59 13.67
C MET A 47 -12.63 3.04 13.85
N LYS A 48 -12.78 1.87 14.49
CA LYS A 48 -14.10 1.36 14.91
C LYS A 48 -14.81 2.34 15.84
N ARG A 49 -14.12 2.87 16.87
CA ARG A 49 -14.69 3.89 17.77
C ARG A 49 -14.98 5.23 17.08
N VAL A 50 -14.17 5.62 16.10
CA VAL A 50 -14.44 6.83 15.30
C VAL A 50 -15.74 6.64 14.51
N ILE A 51 -15.92 5.48 13.89
CA ILE A 51 -17.13 5.17 13.11
C ILE A 51 -18.36 5.02 14.01
N SER A 52 -18.25 4.39 15.18
CA SER A 52 -19.37 4.30 16.12
C SER A 52 -19.70 5.63 16.81
N GLY A 53 -18.84 6.65 16.67
CA GLY A 53 -19.01 7.93 17.34
C GLY A 53 -18.52 7.94 18.79
N GLU A 54 -17.94 6.85 19.30
CA GLU A 54 -17.39 6.78 20.66
C GLU A 54 -16.08 7.55 20.82
N ASP A 55 -15.32 7.74 19.74
CA ASP A 55 -14.06 8.50 19.78
C ASP A 55 -14.33 10.01 19.85
N GLN A 56 -14.55 10.49 21.07
CA GLN A 56 -14.80 11.91 21.38
C GLN A 56 -13.52 12.75 21.55
N GLY A 57 -12.36 12.20 21.19
CA GLY A 57 -11.07 12.88 21.24
C GLY A 57 -10.80 13.81 20.04
N GLY A 58 -9.82 14.69 20.18
CA GLY A 58 -9.36 15.59 19.12
C GLY A 58 -10.45 16.56 18.65
N ILE A 59 -10.72 16.59 17.34
CA ILE A 59 -11.64 17.55 16.72
C ILE A 59 -13.13 17.21 16.86
N SER A 60 -13.51 16.10 17.50
CA SER A 60 -14.90 15.61 17.51
C SER A 60 -15.91 16.66 17.93
N LYS A 61 -15.61 17.43 18.99
CA LYS A 61 -16.49 18.51 19.47
C LYS A 61 -16.56 19.70 18.51
N ALA A 62 -15.45 20.01 17.83
CA ALA A 62 -15.36 21.14 16.92
C ALA A 62 -16.16 20.91 15.63
N VAL A 63 -16.34 19.65 15.22
CA VAL A 63 -17.09 19.26 14.02
C VAL A 63 -18.42 18.58 14.33
N ASP A 64 -18.85 18.59 15.60
CA ASP A 64 -20.04 17.88 16.10
C ASP A 64 -20.15 16.42 15.60
N TRP A 65 -19.06 15.67 15.70
CA TRP A 65 -18.98 14.31 15.16
C TRP A 65 -19.89 13.33 15.92
N LYS A 66 -20.81 12.69 15.19
CA LYS A 66 -21.76 11.68 15.72
C LYS A 66 -21.43 10.23 15.35
N GLY A 67 -20.38 10.01 14.55
CA GLY A 67 -20.10 8.71 13.94
C GLY A 67 -20.61 8.61 12.50
N GLY A 68 -20.40 7.45 11.89
CA GLY A 68 -20.75 7.14 10.50
C GLY A 68 -19.54 6.69 9.65
N GLY A 69 -19.82 6.26 8.43
CA GLY A 69 -18.81 5.82 7.47
C GLY A 69 -18.32 4.39 7.68
N GLY A 70 -17.20 4.07 7.04
CA GLY A 70 -16.59 2.74 7.07
C GLY A 70 -15.14 2.80 6.58
N PHE A 71 -14.40 1.73 6.83
CA PHE A 71 -13.08 1.54 6.26
C PHE A 71 -12.93 0.12 5.74
N ARG A 72 -12.00 -0.05 4.80
CA ARG A 72 -11.51 -1.37 4.39
C ARG A 72 -10.12 -1.55 4.98
N TYR A 73 -9.86 -2.76 5.44
CA TYR A 73 -8.56 -3.16 5.96
C TYR A 73 -7.91 -4.12 4.98
N TYR A 74 -6.64 -3.86 4.67
CA TYR A 74 -5.82 -4.70 3.81
C TYR A 74 -4.54 -5.03 4.56
N LYS A 75 -4.10 -6.29 4.47
CA LYS A 75 -2.79 -6.74 4.94
C LYS A 75 -1.98 -7.13 3.72
N LEU A 76 -0.73 -6.69 3.65
CA LEU A 76 0.17 -7.11 2.59
C LEU A 76 0.48 -8.60 2.77
N GLY A 77 0.13 -9.40 1.76
CA GLY A 77 0.45 -10.82 1.70
C GLY A 77 1.88 -11.06 1.23
N PRO A 78 2.36 -12.31 1.30
CA PRO A 78 3.64 -12.68 0.71
C PRO A 78 3.65 -12.44 -0.80
N SER A 79 4.84 -12.33 -1.37
CA SER A 79 5.00 -12.20 -2.83
C SER A 79 4.39 -13.39 -3.56
N LEU A 80 3.69 -13.12 -4.67
CA LEU A 80 3.12 -14.16 -5.54
C LEU A 80 4.20 -14.99 -6.25
N ILE A 81 5.34 -14.38 -6.55
CA ILE A 81 6.47 -15.00 -7.25
C ILE A 81 7.67 -15.00 -6.32
N VAL A 82 8.30 -16.17 -6.18
CA VAL A 82 9.54 -16.39 -5.44
C VAL A 82 10.58 -17.02 -6.36
N LYS A 83 11.85 -16.98 -5.96
CA LYS A 83 12.93 -17.66 -6.68
C LYS A 83 13.14 -19.05 -6.09
N ASP A 84 13.33 -20.06 -6.95
CA ASP A 84 13.77 -21.38 -6.52
C ASP A 84 15.29 -21.43 -6.24
N GLU A 85 15.81 -22.60 -5.88
CA GLU A 85 17.25 -22.82 -5.63
C GLU A 85 18.15 -22.50 -6.83
N TRP A 86 17.58 -22.46 -8.04
CA TRP A 86 18.26 -22.15 -9.29
C TRP A 86 17.92 -20.74 -9.80
N GLU A 87 17.38 -19.88 -8.93
CA GLU A 87 16.94 -18.51 -9.22
C GLU A 87 15.82 -18.35 -10.25
N ASN A 88 15.09 -19.42 -10.59
CA ASN A 88 13.96 -19.33 -11.50
C ASN A 88 12.73 -18.74 -10.80
N PRO A 89 11.96 -17.88 -11.48
CA PRO A 89 10.71 -17.35 -10.93
C PRO A 89 9.62 -18.43 -10.91
N VAL A 90 9.19 -18.82 -9.72
CA VAL A 90 8.14 -19.80 -9.47
C VAL A 90 7.00 -19.20 -8.65
N ILE A 91 5.81 -19.78 -8.75
CA ILE A 91 4.66 -19.36 -7.92
C ILE A 91 4.97 -19.74 -6.48
N ASN A 92 4.75 -18.82 -5.54
CA ASN A 92 4.97 -19.06 -4.13
C ASN A 92 4.11 -20.23 -3.62
N PRO A 93 4.70 -21.30 -3.06
CA PRO A 93 3.98 -22.47 -2.56
C PRO A 93 2.97 -22.17 -1.44
N GLU A 94 3.11 -21.04 -0.75
CA GLU A 94 2.17 -20.60 0.29
C GLU A 94 0.79 -20.23 -0.29
N PHE A 95 0.70 -19.96 -1.59
CA PHE A 95 -0.57 -19.64 -2.24
C PHE A 95 -1.35 -20.90 -2.57
N ASN A 96 -2.54 -21.02 -1.97
CA ASN A 96 -3.53 -21.99 -2.43
C ASN A 96 -4.16 -21.55 -3.76
N ALA A 97 -4.89 -22.47 -4.41
CA ALA A 97 -5.51 -22.21 -5.72
C ALA A 97 -6.49 -21.02 -5.71
N ALA A 98 -7.25 -20.83 -4.62
CA ALA A 98 -8.20 -19.73 -4.50
C ALA A 98 -7.50 -18.37 -4.34
N MET A 99 -6.44 -18.30 -3.53
CA MET A 99 -5.63 -17.10 -3.36
C MET A 99 -4.89 -16.73 -4.65
N LEU A 100 -4.39 -17.72 -5.38
CA LEU A 100 -3.79 -17.50 -6.69
C LEU A 100 -4.83 -16.98 -7.69
N ALA A 101 -6.03 -17.56 -7.71
CA ALA A 101 -7.11 -17.08 -8.56
C ALA A 101 -7.52 -15.65 -8.21
N GLU A 102 -7.66 -15.31 -6.93
CA GLU A 102 -7.97 -13.97 -6.46
C GLU A 102 -6.87 -12.96 -6.85
N ALA A 103 -5.61 -13.31 -6.64
CA ALA A 103 -4.47 -12.46 -6.99
C ALA A 103 -4.42 -12.20 -8.51
N MET A 104 -4.58 -13.26 -9.32
CA MET A 104 -4.60 -13.13 -10.78
C MET A 104 -5.82 -12.35 -11.27
N CYS A 105 -6.99 -12.50 -10.64
CA CYS A 105 -8.15 -11.68 -10.93
C CYS A 105 -7.80 -10.19 -10.76
N LYS A 106 -7.22 -9.82 -9.60
CA LYS A 106 -6.83 -8.43 -9.34
C LYS A 106 -5.79 -7.91 -10.33
N LEU A 107 -4.78 -8.70 -10.68
CA LEU A 107 -3.74 -8.31 -11.62
C LEU A 107 -4.26 -8.15 -13.06
N GLU A 108 -5.26 -8.93 -13.46
CA GLU A 108 -5.87 -8.86 -14.79
C GLU A 108 -7.07 -7.92 -14.86
N GLY A 109 -7.48 -7.29 -13.74
CA GLY A 109 -8.62 -6.37 -13.69
C GLY A 109 -9.98 -7.04 -13.55
N PHE A 110 -10.01 -8.32 -13.18
CA PHE A 110 -11.22 -9.10 -12.93
C PHE A 110 -11.66 -8.99 -11.46
N THR A 111 -12.96 -9.14 -11.24
CA THR A 111 -13.52 -9.33 -9.90
C THR A 111 -13.54 -10.82 -9.59
N PHE A 112 -12.91 -11.20 -8.46
CA PHE A 112 -12.94 -12.56 -7.95
C PHE A 112 -14.38 -12.88 -7.50
N ASP A 113 -14.99 -13.88 -8.15
CA ASP A 113 -16.39 -14.27 -8.00
C ASP A 113 -16.54 -15.73 -8.45
N PRO A 114 -16.01 -16.69 -7.67
CA PRO A 114 -15.96 -18.09 -8.07
C PRO A 114 -17.34 -18.72 -8.11
N ASN A 115 -17.67 -19.38 -9.22
CA ASN A 115 -18.91 -20.11 -9.40
C ASN A 115 -18.81 -21.53 -8.81
N ALA A 116 -19.81 -21.94 -8.02
CA ALA A 116 -19.85 -23.26 -7.39
C ALA A 116 -20.11 -24.41 -8.39
N ASP A 117 -20.84 -24.13 -9.48
CA ASP A 117 -21.23 -25.13 -10.48
C ASP A 117 -20.24 -25.21 -11.65
N ILE A 118 -19.59 -24.08 -11.97
CA ILE A 118 -18.71 -23.96 -13.14
C ILE A 118 -17.27 -23.71 -12.68
N TYR A 119 -16.47 -24.78 -12.66
CA TYR A 119 -15.11 -24.78 -12.11
C TYR A 119 -14.15 -23.75 -12.73
N TRP A 120 -14.35 -23.40 -14.01
CA TRP A 120 -13.49 -22.45 -14.72
C TRP A 120 -13.91 -20.99 -14.55
N GLN A 121 -15.10 -20.72 -14.01
CA GLN A 121 -15.55 -19.35 -13.70
C GLN A 121 -15.06 -18.95 -12.32
N GLN A 122 -13.79 -18.52 -12.22
CA GLN A 122 -13.21 -18.10 -10.94
C GLN A 122 -13.35 -16.58 -10.70
N GLY A 123 -13.54 -15.82 -11.77
CA GLY A 123 -13.81 -14.39 -11.71
C GLY A 123 -14.37 -13.87 -13.02
N ARG A 124 -14.82 -12.61 -12.99
CA ARG A 124 -15.47 -11.95 -14.12
C ARG A 124 -15.07 -10.49 -14.25
N SER A 125 -14.94 -10.02 -15.48
CA SER A 125 -14.71 -8.61 -15.82
C SER A 125 -15.99 -7.97 -16.34
N SER A 126 -16.74 -8.71 -17.17
CA SER A 126 -18.06 -8.34 -17.70
C SER A 126 -19.03 -9.52 -17.56
N GLU A 127 -20.22 -9.44 -18.16
CA GLU A 127 -21.20 -10.54 -18.17
C GLU A 127 -20.74 -11.72 -19.03
N THR A 128 -19.83 -11.48 -19.99
CA THR A 128 -19.36 -12.47 -20.96
C THR A 128 -17.88 -12.78 -20.85
N ASP A 129 -17.14 -12.10 -19.98
CA ASP A 129 -15.68 -12.22 -19.87
C ASP A 129 -15.25 -12.78 -18.52
N PHE A 130 -14.62 -13.96 -18.55
CA PHE A 130 -14.28 -14.76 -17.38
C PHE A 130 -12.79 -15.05 -17.30
N ILE A 131 -12.32 -15.41 -16.11
CA ILE A 131 -10.93 -15.83 -15.86
C ILE A 131 -10.88 -17.20 -15.19
N TYR A 132 -9.97 -18.04 -15.69
CA TYR A 132 -9.63 -19.34 -15.13
C TYR A 132 -8.12 -19.40 -14.84
N VAL A 133 -7.77 -19.75 -13.61
CA VAL A 133 -6.40 -19.77 -13.11
C VAL A 133 -6.05 -21.18 -12.65
N THR A 134 -4.94 -21.70 -13.16
CA THR A 134 -4.46 -23.06 -12.86
C THR A 134 -2.94 -23.12 -12.85
N THR A 135 -2.36 -23.95 -11.97
CA THR A 135 -0.92 -24.22 -11.97
C THR A 135 -0.54 -25.35 -12.93
N GLN A 136 -1.53 -26.09 -13.45
CA GLN A 136 -1.30 -27.24 -14.32
C GLN A 136 -0.93 -26.81 -15.74
N MET A 137 -0.27 -27.72 -16.47
CA MET A 137 -0.03 -27.55 -17.91
C MET A 137 -1.34 -27.77 -18.68
N MET A 138 -1.67 -26.85 -19.57
CA MET A 138 -2.80 -26.99 -20.49
C MET A 138 -2.40 -27.71 -21.78
N THR A 139 -3.04 -28.84 -22.06
CA THR A 139 -2.91 -29.57 -23.34
C THR A 139 -3.91 -29.05 -24.37
N LYS A 140 -3.73 -29.45 -25.63
CA LYS A 140 -4.68 -29.12 -26.69
C LYS A 140 -6.07 -29.70 -26.40
N GLU A 141 -6.18 -30.95 -25.91
CA GLU A 141 -7.51 -31.54 -25.64
C GLU A 141 -8.26 -30.79 -24.53
N MET A 142 -7.55 -30.37 -23.47
CA MET A 142 -8.15 -29.59 -22.39
C MET A 142 -8.67 -28.24 -22.88
N LEU A 143 -7.90 -27.55 -23.73
CA LEU A 143 -8.30 -26.26 -24.29
C LEU A 143 -9.44 -26.39 -25.28
N THR A 144 -9.47 -27.44 -26.11
CA THR A 144 -10.62 -27.71 -26.99
C THR A 144 -11.89 -27.93 -26.17
N LYS A 145 -11.83 -28.77 -25.13
CA LYS A 145 -12.97 -28.98 -24.25
C LYS A 145 -13.44 -27.69 -23.54
N LEU A 146 -12.49 -26.88 -23.05
CA LEU A 146 -12.80 -25.59 -22.44
C LEU A 146 -13.43 -24.61 -23.45
N SER A 147 -12.91 -24.55 -24.68
CA SER A 147 -13.46 -23.73 -25.76
C SER A 147 -14.92 -24.08 -26.03
N ASP A 148 -15.24 -25.38 -26.08
CA ASP A 148 -16.60 -25.88 -26.29
C ASP A 148 -17.52 -25.55 -25.10
N GLU A 149 -17.04 -25.71 -23.86
CA GLU A 149 -17.78 -25.37 -22.63
C GLU A 149 -18.06 -23.87 -22.49
N VAL A 150 -17.11 -23.02 -22.88
CA VAL A 150 -17.24 -21.54 -22.89
C VAL A 150 -18.21 -21.12 -23.98
N GLY A 151 -18.12 -21.73 -25.16
CA GLY A 151 -18.95 -21.40 -26.31
C GLY A 151 -18.61 -20.06 -26.96
N PRO A 152 -19.30 -19.68 -28.05
CA PRO A 152 -18.91 -18.56 -28.91
C PRO A 152 -19.26 -17.17 -28.35
N ASN A 153 -20.21 -17.09 -27.40
CA ASN A 153 -20.71 -15.81 -26.88
C ASN A 153 -19.97 -15.31 -25.63
N ARG A 154 -18.95 -16.04 -25.18
CA ARG A 154 -18.19 -15.73 -23.96
C ARG A 154 -16.70 -15.78 -24.28
N SER A 155 -15.91 -14.99 -23.56
CA SER A 155 -14.45 -15.04 -23.58
C SER A 155 -13.91 -15.61 -22.28
N LEU A 156 -12.82 -16.35 -22.36
CA LEU A 156 -12.13 -16.91 -21.21
C LEU A 156 -10.64 -16.58 -21.25
N LEU A 157 -10.17 -15.85 -20.24
CA LEU A 157 -8.75 -15.66 -19.96
C LEU A 157 -8.24 -16.82 -19.10
N ILE A 158 -7.37 -17.64 -19.65
CA ILE A 158 -6.73 -18.76 -18.96
C ILE A 158 -5.32 -18.34 -18.52
N CYS A 159 -5.10 -18.28 -17.22
CA CYS A 159 -3.79 -18.09 -16.62
C CYS A 159 -3.25 -19.45 -16.16
N CYS A 160 -2.28 -20.01 -16.88
CA CYS A 160 -1.72 -21.33 -16.59
C CYS A 160 -0.22 -21.27 -16.28
N GLY A 161 0.32 -22.34 -15.66
CA GLY A 161 1.77 -22.48 -15.47
C GLY A 161 2.50 -22.69 -16.80
N ALA A 162 1.96 -23.56 -17.65
CA ALA A 162 2.48 -23.85 -18.98
C ALA A 162 1.37 -24.28 -19.95
N PHE A 163 1.63 -24.17 -21.24
CA PHE A 163 0.78 -24.71 -22.30
C PHE A 163 1.63 -25.08 -23.51
N ARG A 164 1.19 -26.09 -24.27
CA ARG A 164 1.83 -26.54 -25.52
C ARG A 164 0.78 -26.68 -26.60
N CYS A 165 0.37 -25.56 -27.18
CA CYS A 165 -0.51 -25.53 -28.33
C CYS A 165 -0.44 -24.15 -29.00
N ASP A 166 -0.92 -24.07 -30.23
CA ASP A 166 -1.21 -22.81 -30.87
C ASP A 166 -2.54 -22.26 -30.33
N VAL A 167 -2.51 -21.10 -29.70
CA VAL A 167 -3.69 -20.49 -29.08
C VAL A 167 -4.55 -19.80 -30.15
N SER A 168 -3.99 -19.47 -31.32
CA SER A 168 -4.71 -18.78 -32.40
C SER A 168 -5.87 -19.60 -32.99
N GLN A 169 -5.91 -20.91 -32.73
CA GLN A 169 -7.00 -21.78 -33.16
C GLN A 169 -8.31 -21.58 -32.36
N PHE A 170 -8.27 -20.83 -31.25
CA PHE A 170 -9.42 -20.60 -30.39
C PHE A 170 -9.78 -19.11 -30.40
N GLU A 171 -10.95 -18.77 -30.92
CA GLU A 171 -11.41 -17.37 -31.01
C GLU A 171 -11.86 -16.81 -29.65
N ASN A 172 -12.35 -17.68 -28.76
CA ASN A 172 -12.93 -17.32 -27.46
C ASN A 172 -11.95 -17.50 -26.28
N LEU A 173 -10.75 -18.04 -26.49
CA LEU A 173 -9.77 -18.30 -25.44
C LEU A 173 -8.56 -17.39 -25.55
N THR A 174 -8.14 -16.80 -24.44
CA THR A 174 -6.85 -16.13 -24.31
C THR A 174 -6.01 -16.86 -23.27
N VAL A 175 -4.81 -17.34 -23.62
CA VAL A 175 -3.95 -18.09 -22.70
C VAL A 175 -2.69 -17.30 -22.34
N LYS A 176 -2.42 -17.12 -21.05
CA LYS A 176 -1.23 -16.43 -20.51
C LYS A 176 -0.49 -17.31 -19.51
N LYS A 177 0.85 -17.24 -19.51
CA LYS A 177 1.68 -17.92 -18.49
C LYS A 177 1.82 -17.05 -17.25
N ILE A 178 1.51 -17.60 -16.06
CA ILE A 178 1.46 -16.84 -14.81
C ILE A 178 2.79 -16.12 -14.49
N PRO A 179 3.96 -16.78 -14.40
CA PRO A 179 5.17 -16.06 -13.99
C PRO A 179 5.50 -14.91 -14.94
N LYS A 180 5.38 -15.12 -16.26
CA LYS A 180 5.67 -14.08 -17.25
C LYS A 180 4.63 -12.95 -17.26
N ALA A 181 3.36 -13.26 -17.04
CA ALA A 181 2.29 -12.26 -17.01
C ALA A 181 2.43 -11.33 -15.81
N VAL A 182 2.73 -11.90 -14.64
CA VAL A 182 2.93 -11.15 -13.39
C VAL A 182 4.23 -10.35 -13.44
N LEU A 183 5.33 -10.95 -13.93
CA LEU A 183 6.62 -10.26 -14.07
C LEU A 183 6.56 -9.05 -15.02
N LYS A 184 5.73 -9.09 -16.07
CA LYS A 184 5.59 -7.97 -17.01
C LYS A 184 4.82 -6.78 -16.42
N LYS A 185 3.95 -7.01 -15.42
CA LYS A 185 3.04 -6.00 -14.88
C LYS A 185 3.58 -5.28 -13.65
N CYS A 186 4.53 -5.88 -12.95
CA CYS A 186 5.05 -5.35 -11.69
C CYS A 186 6.56 -5.14 -11.79
N GLU A 187 7.07 -4.23 -10.97
CA GLU A 187 8.50 -4.07 -10.72
C GLU A 187 8.91 -5.04 -9.60
N TRP A 188 10.11 -5.62 -9.71
CA TRP A 188 10.57 -6.71 -8.81
C TRP A 188 11.99 -6.44 -8.33
N GLY A 189 12.27 -6.83 -7.08
CA GLY A 189 13.63 -6.85 -6.54
C GLY A 189 14.23 -5.47 -6.27
N HIS A 190 13.38 -4.44 -6.11
CA HIS A 190 13.80 -3.11 -5.69
C HIS A 190 13.62 -3.02 -4.16
N ASP A 191 14.70 -3.30 -3.42
CA ASP A 191 14.71 -3.21 -1.94
C ASP A 191 15.03 -1.80 -1.44
N ASP A 192 15.51 -0.95 -2.34
CA ASP A 192 15.99 0.38 -2.06
C ASP A 192 14.89 1.42 -2.34
N TYR A 193 14.61 2.29 -1.37
CA TYR A 193 13.80 3.50 -1.59
C TYR A 193 14.61 4.52 -2.39
N SER A 194 15.07 4.16 -3.59
CA SER A 194 15.76 5.05 -4.52
C SER A 194 14.73 5.94 -5.19
N LEU A 195 14.12 6.81 -4.38
CA LEU A 195 13.43 7.98 -4.88
C LEU A 195 14.48 8.79 -5.63
N GLU A 196 14.35 8.90 -6.95
CA GLU A 196 15.04 9.96 -7.67
C GLU A 196 14.49 11.28 -7.11
N ILE A 197 15.17 11.84 -6.11
CA ILE A 197 14.93 13.20 -5.64
C ILE A 197 15.42 14.10 -6.76
N CYS A 198 14.59 14.28 -7.79
CA CYS A 198 14.73 15.37 -8.74
C CYS A 198 14.79 16.64 -7.88
N ASN A 199 15.97 17.27 -7.85
CA ASN A 199 16.24 18.47 -7.08
C ASN A 199 15.05 19.42 -7.19
N LEU A 200 14.35 19.62 -6.07
CA LEU A 200 13.25 20.57 -6.00
C LEU A 200 13.74 21.91 -6.55
N PRO A 201 12.97 22.61 -7.40
CA PRO A 201 13.36 23.92 -7.90
C PRO A 201 13.67 24.81 -6.69
N ARG A 202 14.87 25.40 -6.69
CA ARG A 202 15.29 26.27 -5.60
C ARG A 202 14.23 27.36 -5.43
N PRO A 203 13.77 27.63 -4.20
CA PRO A 203 12.83 28.71 -3.97
C PRO A 203 13.41 30.01 -4.55
N PRO A 204 12.58 30.83 -5.21
CA PRO A 204 13.05 32.10 -5.75
C PRO A 204 13.72 32.89 -4.64
N GLN A 205 14.97 33.31 -4.89
CA GLN A 205 15.68 34.16 -3.94
C GLN A 205 14.83 35.40 -3.67
N PRO A 206 14.67 35.82 -2.40
CA PRO A 206 13.95 37.04 -2.08
C PRO A 206 14.55 38.17 -2.91
N ALA A 207 13.70 38.85 -3.69
CA ALA A 207 14.09 40.06 -4.37
C ALA A 207 14.69 41.01 -3.33
N VAL A 208 15.92 41.45 -3.59
CA VAL A 208 16.63 42.41 -2.75
C VAL A 208 15.69 43.61 -2.58
N ALA A 209 15.16 43.78 -1.37
CA ALA A 209 14.29 44.90 -1.07
C ALA A 209 15.11 46.17 -1.26
N ALA A 210 14.69 47.00 -2.21
CA ALA A 210 15.23 48.33 -2.41
C ALA A 210 15.28 49.10 -1.08
N GLU A 211 16.43 49.74 -0.83
CA GLU A 211 16.68 50.60 0.32
C GLU A 211 15.51 51.56 0.54
N LYS A 212 14.88 51.48 1.72
CA LYS A 212 14.11 52.59 2.27
C LYS A 212 14.91 53.19 3.43
N ALA A 213 15.22 54.46 3.25
CA ALA A 213 15.96 55.31 4.14
C ALA A 213 15.33 55.42 5.54
N GLY A 214 16.21 55.39 6.55
CA GLY A 214 16.17 56.27 7.74
C GLY A 214 15.16 55.98 8.84
N VAL A 215 15.56 55.21 9.86
CA VAL A 215 15.08 55.35 11.25
C VAL A 215 16.27 55.02 12.20
N PRO A 216 16.55 55.80 13.26
CA PRO A 216 17.80 55.70 14.03
C PRO A 216 17.78 54.57 15.09
N GLU A 217 18.96 53.98 15.35
CA GLU A 217 19.18 52.91 16.34
C GLU A 217 19.00 53.38 17.81
N PRO A 218 18.43 52.55 18.70
CA PRO A 218 18.51 52.76 20.15
C PRO A 218 19.84 52.26 20.74
N PRO A 219 20.26 52.76 21.93
CA PRO A 219 21.65 52.64 22.38
C PRO A 219 22.01 51.23 22.87
N LYS A 220 23.23 50.80 22.53
CA LYS A 220 23.82 49.52 22.94
C LYS A 220 24.13 49.50 24.44
N ARG A 221 23.59 48.52 25.17
CA ARG A 221 24.01 48.19 26.55
C ARG A 221 25.35 47.43 26.55
N PRO A 222 26.23 47.64 27.55
CA PRO A 222 27.56 47.06 27.56
C PRO A 222 27.52 45.54 27.78
N THR A 223 28.23 44.81 26.92
CA THR A 223 28.45 43.37 27.01
C THR A 223 29.42 43.05 28.15
N ARG A 224 28.97 42.29 29.14
CA ARG A 224 29.85 41.64 30.14
C ARG A 224 30.56 40.46 29.48
N LYS A 225 31.89 40.51 29.39
CA LYS A 225 32.73 39.34 29.12
C LYS A 225 32.72 38.42 30.35
N PHE A 226 32.37 37.15 30.18
CA PHE A 226 32.74 36.09 31.11
C PHE A 226 33.30 34.90 30.35
N GLY A 227 34.39 34.36 30.88
CA GLY A 227 35.34 33.49 30.21
C GLY A 227 35.02 32.00 30.26
N LYS A 228 35.98 31.23 29.71
CA LYS A 228 36.02 29.77 29.60
C LYS A 228 35.60 29.06 30.89
N GLY A 229 34.61 28.18 30.76
CA GLY A 229 34.31 27.10 31.70
C GLY A 229 33.76 25.91 30.91
N LYS A 230 34.46 24.78 30.96
CA LYS A 230 33.96 23.46 30.53
C LYS A 230 32.82 23.09 31.45
N ASP A 231 31.66 22.70 30.91
CA ASP A 231 30.76 21.79 31.60
C ASP A 231 30.14 20.82 30.59
N THR A 232 30.58 19.58 30.70
CA THR A 232 30.09 18.38 30.05
C THR A 232 28.89 17.85 30.82
N GLY A 233 27.68 18.02 30.28
CA GLY A 233 26.47 17.32 30.72
C GLY A 233 26.06 16.28 29.66
N PRO A 234 25.52 15.11 30.06
CA PRO A 234 25.30 14.01 29.13
C PRO A 234 24.17 14.33 28.15
N THR A 235 24.41 14.04 26.87
CA THR A 235 23.41 14.14 25.80
C THR A 235 22.63 12.84 25.66
N LEU A 236 21.44 12.94 25.05
CA LEU A 236 20.36 11.96 24.94
C LEU A 236 20.71 10.57 24.32
N PHE A 237 21.98 10.24 24.08
CA PHE A 237 22.42 9.02 23.40
C PHE A 237 23.37 8.11 24.20
N ASP A 238 23.62 8.41 25.47
CA ASP A 238 24.45 7.53 26.32
C ASP A 238 23.59 6.83 27.39
N MET A 239 22.94 5.72 27.02
CA MET A 239 22.37 4.76 27.98
C MET A 239 22.58 3.33 27.48
N ASP A 240 23.80 2.82 27.68
CA ASP A 240 24.09 1.39 27.72
C ASP A 240 25.21 1.13 28.73
N ALA A 241 24.85 1.17 30.02
CA ALA A 241 25.51 0.45 31.11
C ALA A 241 24.80 0.82 32.41
N ILE A 242 24.08 -0.13 33.00
CA ILE A 242 24.03 -0.47 34.44
C ILE A 242 22.89 -1.48 34.59
N ASN A 243 23.22 -2.75 34.44
CA ASN A 243 22.58 -3.83 35.19
C ASN A 243 23.65 -4.89 35.43
N SER A 244 24.41 -4.70 36.50
CA SER A 244 25.21 -5.75 37.13
C SER A 244 25.50 -5.36 38.58
N THR A 245 24.98 -6.17 39.51
CA THR A 245 25.36 -6.31 40.93
C THR A 245 25.10 -5.10 41.85
N GLY A 246 24.51 -5.19 43.04
CA GLY A 246 24.20 -6.31 43.93
C GLY A 246 24.52 -5.90 45.37
N GLY A 247 23.54 -6.02 46.27
CA GLY A 247 23.74 -6.29 47.70
C GLY A 247 23.99 -5.11 48.66
N LYS A 248 23.01 -4.85 49.52
CA LYS A 248 23.02 -5.31 50.92
C LYS A 248 21.59 -5.55 51.41
#